data_AF-A0A9W7YM69-F1
#
_entry.id   AF-A0A9W7YM69-F1
#
_cell.length_a   1.000
_cell.length_b   1.000
_cell.length_c   1.000
_cell.angle_alpha   90.00
_cell.angle_beta   90.00
_cell.angle_gamma   90.00
#
_symmetry.space_group_name_H-M   'P 1'
#
loop_
_entity.id
_entity.type
_entity.pdbx_description
1 polymer ?
#
loop_
_entity_poly.entity_id
_entity_poly.type
_entity_poly.pdbx_seq_one_letter_code
_entity_poly.pdbx_strand_id
1 'polypeptide(L)'
;MGVLAKSMSDPKSKSAMLDLRERARVAKQAIQDIKAQLTEVESRLRNEAAKIPNTTHPDTPIGDETKARVVRTHGDLHNIKTVPVDGVNTLELSNVVFQDHYDLVQRLGIVDMEAGARVAGSRFHYWRGGGALLELALVQYAMTRAAAAGFVPHITPDAARSSVVDACGFRPRSSAEDGGSGEASQIYRMTPVADERGEHSADPLCLVATAEIPLVAMKQQQILDGSSLPESVAGLSHCFRAEAGARGRDTRGIYRLHQFTKVELVTLSHPTHSDTELQRLLDFQTSLYADLGLTFRVLQMPSHELGASAYQKYDIEAWMPGRKQWGEISSASNCTDYQARRLGIRVRGEGQHVFVHTLNATAVAVPRLAVALLESFQRPDGHVVIP
;
A
#
# COMPACT_ATOMS: atom_id res chain seq x y z
N MET A 1 28.29 21.75 32.74
CA MET A 1 27.75 23.13 32.82
C MET A 1 27.17 23.48 34.18
N GLY A 2 26.22 22.72 34.75
CA GLY A 2 25.62 23.04 36.06
C GLY A 2 26.62 23.15 37.23
N VAL A 3 27.65 22.29 37.27
CA VAL A 3 28.71 22.34 38.29
C VAL A 3 29.60 23.59 38.13
N LEU A 4 29.99 23.93 36.89
CA LEU A 4 30.80 25.13 36.61
C LEU A 4 30.03 26.42 36.90
N ALA A 5 28.73 26.47 36.58
CA ALA A 5 27.86 27.59 36.91
C ALA A 5 27.73 27.80 38.44
N LYS A 6 27.64 26.71 39.20
CA LYS A 6 27.63 26.74 40.67
C LYS A 6 28.96 27.24 41.23
N SER A 7 30.09 26.79 40.69
CA SER A 7 31.43 27.26 41.10
C SER A 7 31.74 28.71 40.71
N MET A 8 31.06 29.26 39.69
CA MET A 8 31.17 30.68 39.32
C MET A 8 30.38 31.62 40.24
N SER A 9 29.42 31.10 41.01
CA SER A 9 28.61 31.89 41.95
C SER A 9 29.32 32.22 43.28
N ASP A 10 30.41 31.50 43.61
CA ASP A 10 31.28 31.77 44.76
C ASP A 10 32.77 31.54 44.40
N PRO A 11 33.40 32.48 43.66
CA PRO A 11 34.75 32.32 43.16
C PRO A 11 35.82 32.71 44.19
N LYS A 12 36.78 31.82 44.43
CA LYS A 12 37.89 32.02 45.39
C LYS A 12 38.84 33.19 45.03
N SER A 13 38.88 33.64 43.78
CA SER A 13 39.64 34.83 43.32
C SER A 13 39.22 35.31 41.93
N LYS A 14 39.63 36.52 41.54
CA LYS A 14 39.41 37.07 40.18
C LYS A 14 40.06 36.23 39.08
N SER A 15 41.24 35.66 39.36
CA SER A 15 41.94 34.73 38.46
C SER A 15 41.18 33.39 38.34
N ALA A 16 40.68 32.84 39.45
CA ALA A 16 39.86 31.63 39.44
C ALA A 16 38.53 31.82 38.68
N MET A 17 37.94 33.01 38.76
CA MET A 17 36.74 33.35 37.97
C MET A 17 37.01 33.37 36.46
N LEU A 18 38.16 33.90 36.03
CA LEU A 18 38.55 33.94 34.61
C LEU A 18 38.83 32.53 34.06
N ASP A 19 39.54 31.69 34.83
CA ASP A 19 39.78 30.28 34.49
C ASP A 19 38.46 29.49 34.39
N LEU A 20 37.54 29.68 35.36
CA LEU A 20 36.21 29.05 35.32
C LEU A 20 35.38 29.49 34.10
N ARG A 21 35.46 30.76 33.70
CA ARG A 21 34.79 31.27 32.49
C ARG A 21 35.35 30.63 31.22
N GLU A 22 36.67 30.51 31.12
CA GLU A 22 37.30 29.89 29.97
C GLU A 22 36.98 28.39 29.88
N ARG A 23 37.03 27.67 31.01
CA ARG A 23 36.59 26.27 31.09
C ARG A 23 35.12 26.10 30.70
N ALA A 24 34.24 27.02 31.12
CA ALA A 24 32.83 27.00 30.74
C ALA A 24 32.63 27.28 29.23
N ARG A 25 33.43 28.18 28.63
CA ARG A 25 33.42 28.47 27.20
C ARG A 25 33.86 27.25 26.39
N VAL A 26 34.98 26.63 26.75
CA VAL A 26 35.50 25.41 26.12
C VAL A 26 34.50 24.26 26.27
N ALA A 27 33.94 24.04 27.46
CA ALA A 27 32.94 23.00 27.69
C ALA A 27 31.66 23.25 26.87
N LYS A 28 31.22 24.50 26.73
CA LYS A 28 30.06 24.86 25.90
C LYS A 28 30.32 24.54 24.43
N GLN A 29 31.50 24.88 23.91
CA GLN A 29 31.89 24.55 22.54
C GLN A 29 31.93 23.04 22.34
N ALA A 30 32.61 22.29 23.22
CA ALA A 30 32.67 20.84 23.15
C ALA A 30 31.28 20.18 23.18
N ILE A 31 30.34 20.69 24.00
CA ILE A 31 28.95 20.22 24.02
C ILE A 31 28.24 20.50 22.69
N GLN A 32 28.48 21.67 22.07
CA GLN A 32 27.90 21.99 20.77
C GLN A 32 28.43 21.05 19.68
N ASP A 33 29.74 20.81 19.67
CA ASP A 33 30.39 19.92 18.69
C ASP A 33 29.92 18.47 18.86
N ILE A 34 29.85 17.96 20.10
CA ILE A 34 29.34 16.61 20.38
C ILE A 34 27.86 16.48 19.99
N LYS A 35 27.03 17.52 20.22
CA LYS A 35 25.62 17.50 19.79
C LYS A 35 25.47 17.46 18.28
N ALA A 36 26.32 18.20 17.55
CA ALA A 36 26.34 18.15 16.09
C ALA A 36 26.75 16.75 15.60
N GLN A 37 27.82 16.19 16.16
CA GLN A 37 28.27 14.82 15.86
C GLN A 37 27.20 13.78 16.18
N LEU A 38 26.53 13.88 17.33
CA LEU A 38 25.44 12.97 17.70
C LEU A 38 24.30 13.04 16.69
N THR A 39 23.90 14.24 16.28
CA THR A 39 22.84 14.44 15.28
C THR A 39 23.21 13.80 13.93
N GLU A 40 24.46 13.96 13.50
CA GLU A 40 24.97 13.34 12.27
C GLU A 40 24.98 11.80 12.35
N VAL A 41 25.52 11.25 13.44
CA VAL A 41 25.61 9.80 13.65
C VAL A 41 24.22 9.18 13.77
N GLU A 42 23.30 9.82 14.50
CA GLU A 42 21.91 9.36 14.58
C GLU A 42 21.20 9.41 13.23
N SER A 43 21.42 10.45 12.44
CA SER A 43 20.87 10.57 11.09
C SER A 43 21.36 9.42 10.19
N ARG A 44 22.67 9.15 10.20
CA ARG A 44 23.27 8.02 9.47
C ARG A 44 22.72 6.69 9.93
N LEU A 45 22.63 6.46 11.25
CA LEU A 45 22.05 5.24 11.81
C LEU A 45 20.60 5.05 11.37
N ARG A 46 19.77 6.09 11.43
CA ARG A 46 18.37 6.03 10.99
C ARG A 46 18.26 5.74 9.49
N ASN A 47 19.14 6.32 8.69
CA ASN A 47 19.17 6.08 7.25
C ASN A 47 19.52 4.63 6.91
N GLU A 48 20.53 4.04 7.57
CA GLU A 48 20.88 2.63 7.37
C GLU A 48 19.81 1.69 7.93
N ALA A 49 19.31 1.95 9.13
CA ALA A 49 18.24 1.14 9.75
C ALA A 49 16.96 1.13 8.90
N ALA A 50 16.66 2.22 8.21
CA ALA A 50 15.50 2.32 7.34
C ALA A 50 15.62 1.49 6.05
N LYS A 51 16.82 1.01 5.67
CA LYS A 51 17.03 0.10 4.54
C LYS A 51 16.66 -1.35 4.89
N ILE A 52 16.57 -1.67 6.18
CA ILE A 52 16.27 -3.03 6.64
C ILE A 52 14.76 -3.28 6.47
N PRO A 53 14.36 -4.28 5.68
CA PRO A 53 12.95 -4.65 5.53
C PRO A 53 12.43 -5.28 6.83
N ASN A 54 11.13 -5.53 6.89
CA ASN A 54 10.55 -6.30 7.98
C ASN A 54 11.15 -7.71 8.02
N THR A 55 11.10 -8.33 9.20
CA THR A 55 11.32 -9.77 9.34
C THR A 55 10.24 -10.54 8.59
N THR A 56 10.47 -11.83 8.35
CA THR A 56 9.54 -12.69 7.62
C THR A 56 8.92 -13.72 8.56
N HIS A 57 7.64 -14.04 8.38
CA HIS A 57 6.96 -15.08 9.13
C HIS A 57 7.64 -16.45 8.93
N PRO A 58 7.82 -17.28 9.99
CA PRO A 58 8.49 -18.58 9.88
C PRO A 58 7.91 -19.51 8.80
N ASP A 59 6.58 -19.48 8.63
CA ASP A 59 5.87 -20.29 7.62
C ASP A 59 5.85 -19.70 6.20
N THR A 60 6.50 -18.56 5.96
CA THR A 60 6.57 -17.95 4.62
C THR A 60 7.46 -18.79 3.70
N PRO A 61 7.00 -19.15 2.49
CA PRO A 61 7.84 -19.85 1.52
C PRO A 61 9.09 -19.04 1.17
N ILE A 62 10.24 -19.70 1.10
CA ILE A 62 11.51 -19.03 0.78
C ILE A 62 11.76 -19.06 -0.73
N GLY A 63 11.98 -17.91 -1.34
CA GLY A 63 12.42 -17.78 -2.74
C GLY A 63 11.62 -16.75 -3.55
N ASP A 64 11.68 -16.93 -4.88
CA ASP A 64 10.99 -16.11 -5.87
C ASP A 64 9.50 -16.48 -6.02
N GLU A 65 8.77 -15.75 -6.85
CA GLU A 65 7.34 -15.94 -7.14
C GLU A 65 6.95 -17.41 -7.46
N THR A 66 7.85 -18.22 -8.03
CA THR A 66 7.57 -19.64 -8.34
C THR A 66 7.36 -20.49 -7.08
N LYS A 67 7.74 -19.97 -5.92
CA LYS A 67 7.58 -20.60 -4.59
C LYS A 67 6.27 -20.21 -3.90
N ALA A 68 5.44 -19.37 -4.53
CA ALA A 68 4.11 -19.07 -4.01
C ALA A 68 3.30 -20.35 -3.79
N ARG A 69 2.66 -20.46 -2.63
CA ARG A 69 1.90 -21.66 -2.23
C ARG A 69 0.40 -21.37 -2.33
N VAL A 70 -0.32 -22.14 -3.13
CA VAL A 70 -1.79 -22.10 -3.16
C VAL A 70 -2.33 -22.61 -1.82
N VAL A 71 -3.07 -21.79 -1.10
CA VAL A 71 -3.65 -22.13 0.21
C VAL A 71 -5.18 -22.27 0.17
N ARG A 72 -5.85 -21.66 -0.83
CA ARG A 72 -7.30 -21.76 -1.03
C ARG A 72 -7.64 -21.61 -2.50
N THR A 73 -8.73 -22.25 -2.93
CA THR A 73 -9.36 -22.04 -4.24
C THR A 73 -10.85 -21.84 -4.05
N HIS A 74 -11.47 -21.09 -4.97
CA HIS A 74 -12.91 -20.86 -5.01
C HIS A 74 -13.39 -20.85 -6.46
N GLY A 75 -14.57 -21.43 -6.70
CA GLY A 75 -15.14 -21.58 -8.04
C GLY A 75 -14.60 -22.81 -8.79
N ASP A 76 -15.17 -23.04 -9.96
CA ASP A 76 -14.81 -24.15 -10.84
C ASP A 76 -14.31 -23.59 -12.18
N LEU A 77 -13.07 -23.90 -12.54
CA LEU A 77 -12.48 -23.51 -13.83
C LEU A 77 -13.23 -24.11 -15.02
N HIS A 78 -13.91 -25.24 -14.82
CA HIS A 78 -14.74 -25.91 -15.81
C HIS A 78 -16.18 -25.37 -15.86
N ASN A 79 -16.57 -24.49 -14.94
CA ASN A 79 -17.87 -23.81 -14.90
C ASN A 79 -17.70 -22.31 -14.63
N ILE A 80 -16.86 -21.64 -15.42
CA ILE A 80 -16.81 -20.18 -15.40
C ILE A 80 -18.20 -19.69 -15.84
N LYS A 81 -18.90 -19.02 -14.92
CA LYS A 81 -20.29 -18.58 -15.11
C LYS A 81 -20.37 -17.57 -16.27
N THR A 82 -20.56 -18.07 -17.48
CA THR A 82 -21.35 -17.32 -18.46
C THR A 82 -22.77 -17.36 -17.91
N VAL A 83 -23.32 -16.20 -17.52
CA VAL A 83 -24.69 -16.15 -17.00
C VAL A 83 -25.62 -16.75 -18.07
N PRO A 84 -26.36 -17.83 -17.78
CA PRO A 84 -27.28 -18.40 -18.73
C PRO A 84 -28.31 -17.35 -19.12
N VAL A 85 -28.49 -17.14 -20.42
CA VAL A 85 -29.66 -16.43 -20.94
C VAL A 85 -30.81 -17.44 -20.92
N ASP A 86 -31.88 -17.11 -20.20
CA ASP A 86 -33.20 -17.71 -20.37
C ASP A 86 -33.27 -19.25 -20.43
N GLY A 87 -32.79 -19.94 -19.39
CA GLY A 87 -33.04 -21.37 -19.22
C GLY A 87 -32.32 -22.30 -20.20
N VAL A 88 -31.33 -21.80 -20.96
CA VAL A 88 -30.47 -22.66 -21.77
C VAL A 88 -29.35 -23.23 -20.90
N ASN A 89 -29.51 -24.49 -20.52
CA ASN A 89 -28.49 -25.30 -19.86
C ASN A 89 -27.16 -25.23 -20.62
N THR A 90 -26.09 -24.96 -19.88
CA THR A 90 -24.70 -25.37 -20.17
C THR A 90 -24.27 -25.17 -21.63
N LEU A 91 -23.86 -23.95 -21.97
CA LEU A 91 -22.93 -23.77 -23.08
C LEU A 91 -21.71 -24.63 -22.79
N GLU A 92 -21.43 -25.63 -23.66
CA GLU A 92 -20.13 -26.26 -23.62
C GLU A 92 -19.06 -25.18 -23.85
N LEU A 93 -18.33 -24.86 -22.78
CA LEU A 93 -17.25 -23.86 -22.75
C LEU A 93 -16.15 -24.15 -23.79
N SER A 94 -16.13 -25.36 -24.36
CA SER A 94 -15.20 -25.82 -25.39
C SER A 94 -15.24 -25.00 -26.67
N ASN A 95 -16.35 -24.31 -26.97
CA ASN A 95 -16.54 -23.56 -28.22
C ASN A 95 -16.62 -22.03 -28.06
N VAL A 96 -16.46 -21.50 -26.84
CA VAL A 96 -16.48 -20.05 -26.60
C VAL A 96 -15.07 -19.47 -26.73
N VAL A 97 -14.84 -18.65 -27.76
CA VAL A 97 -13.61 -17.87 -27.87
C VAL A 97 -13.73 -16.65 -26.97
N PHE A 98 -13.22 -16.76 -25.74
CA PHE A 98 -13.15 -15.64 -24.80
C PHE A 98 -12.27 -14.53 -25.37
N GLN A 99 -12.83 -13.33 -25.46
CA GLN A 99 -12.10 -12.13 -25.82
C GLN A 99 -11.34 -11.62 -24.59
N ASP A 100 -10.15 -11.07 -24.83
CA ASP A 100 -9.42 -10.37 -23.77
C ASP A 100 -10.10 -9.05 -23.42
N HIS A 101 -9.86 -8.55 -22.20
CA HIS A 101 -10.44 -7.30 -21.74
C HIS A 101 -10.08 -6.09 -22.63
N TYR A 102 -8.93 -6.08 -23.31
CA TYR A 102 -8.53 -4.94 -24.14
C TYR A 102 -9.46 -4.81 -25.34
N ASP A 103 -9.73 -5.92 -26.04
CA ASP A 103 -10.66 -5.93 -27.17
C ASP A 103 -12.11 -5.69 -26.69
N LEU A 104 -12.48 -6.25 -25.52
CA LEU A 104 -13.81 -6.03 -24.91
C LEU A 104 -14.08 -4.56 -24.61
N VAL A 105 -13.17 -3.87 -23.89
CA VAL A 105 -13.42 -2.47 -23.49
C VAL A 105 -13.48 -1.52 -24.68
N GLN A 106 -12.76 -1.82 -25.76
CA GLN A 106 -12.81 -1.05 -27.01
C GLN A 106 -14.13 -1.26 -27.74
N ARG A 107 -14.55 -2.51 -27.93
CA ARG A 107 -15.84 -2.83 -28.57
C ARG A 107 -17.02 -2.22 -27.82
N LEU A 108 -17.00 -2.32 -26.49
CA LEU A 108 -18.04 -1.74 -25.63
C LEU A 108 -17.95 -0.21 -25.54
N GLY A 109 -16.86 0.39 -26.00
CA GLY A 109 -16.63 1.84 -25.94
C GLY A 109 -16.45 2.40 -24.53
N ILE A 110 -16.25 1.54 -23.52
CA ILE A 110 -16.25 1.91 -22.09
C ILE A 110 -14.89 2.40 -21.57
N VAL A 111 -13.82 2.25 -22.36
CA VAL A 111 -12.49 2.79 -22.06
C VAL A 111 -11.95 3.53 -23.27
N ASP A 112 -11.34 4.69 -23.05
CA ASP A 112 -10.58 5.45 -24.06
C ASP A 112 -9.10 5.54 -23.66
N MET A 113 -8.32 4.57 -24.12
CA MET A 113 -6.87 4.53 -23.90
C MET A 113 -6.15 5.59 -24.74
N GLU A 114 -6.67 5.93 -25.91
CA GLU A 114 -6.01 6.89 -26.82
C GLU A 114 -6.12 8.32 -26.28
N ALA A 115 -7.28 8.70 -25.76
CA ALA A 115 -7.45 9.98 -25.08
C ALA A 115 -6.56 10.08 -23.84
N GLY A 116 -6.45 9.00 -23.05
CA GLY A 116 -5.52 8.93 -21.92
C GLY A 116 -4.07 9.14 -22.36
N ALA A 117 -3.65 8.44 -23.43
CA ALA A 117 -2.32 8.58 -24.01
C ALA A 117 -2.01 9.99 -24.52
N ARG A 118 -2.97 10.65 -25.19
CA ARG A 118 -2.80 12.03 -25.68
C ARG A 118 -2.67 13.05 -24.55
N VAL A 119 -3.35 12.84 -23.42
CA VAL A 119 -3.41 13.82 -22.32
C VAL A 119 -2.29 13.63 -21.30
N ALA A 120 -2.02 12.39 -20.89
CA ALA A 120 -1.13 12.07 -19.78
C ALA A 120 0.00 11.09 -20.13
N GLY A 121 0.02 10.56 -21.35
CA GLY A 121 0.97 9.54 -21.80
C GLY A 121 0.44 8.11 -21.62
N SER A 122 1.26 7.12 -22.01
CA SER A 122 0.87 5.71 -21.98
C SER A 122 0.41 5.25 -20.60
N ARG A 123 -0.50 4.26 -20.54
CA ARG A 123 -1.03 3.68 -19.28
C ARG A 123 -1.83 4.64 -18.40
N PHE A 124 -2.36 5.69 -19.02
CA PHE A 124 -3.52 6.44 -18.55
C PHE A 124 -4.70 6.16 -19.46
N HIS A 125 -5.91 6.29 -18.92
CA HIS A 125 -7.15 5.98 -19.63
C HIS A 125 -8.28 6.89 -19.15
N TYR A 126 -9.33 6.98 -19.96
CA TYR A 126 -10.64 7.45 -19.49
C TYR A 126 -11.60 6.28 -19.39
N TRP A 127 -12.29 6.15 -18.28
CA TRP A 127 -13.55 5.39 -18.24
C TRP A 127 -14.66 6.19 -18.90
N ARG A 128 -15.53 5.53 -19.67
CA ARG A 128 -16.63 6.17 -20.41
C ARG A 128 -17.92 5.37 -20.25
N GLY A 129 -19.05 6.07 -20.23
CA GLY A 129 -20.39 5.46 -20.20
C GLY A 129 -20.52 4.38 -19.13
N GLY A 130 -20.85 3.16 -19.54
CA GLY A 130 -20.98 2.01 -18.65
C GLY A 130 -19.73 1.67 -17.84
N GLY A 131 -18.53 1.95 -18.35
CA GLY A 131 -17.28 1.71 -17.60
C GLY A 131 -17.08 2.68 -16.43
N ALA A 132 -17.48 3.95 -16.63
CA ALA A 132 -17.43 4.93 -15.54
C ALA A 132 -18.46 4.59 -14.45
N LEU A 133 -19.65 4.14 -14.84
CA LEU A 133 -20.65 3.66 -13.89
C LEU A 133 -20.20 2.38 -13.17
N LEU A 134 -19.50 1.46 -13.86
CA LEU A 134 -18.94 0.26 -13.26
C LEU A 134 -17.89 0.60 -12.20
N GLU A 135 -16.99 1.55 -12.45
CA GLU A 135 -16.02 2.00 -11.44
C GLU A 135 -16.73 2.49 -10.17
N LEU A 136 -17.71 3.39 -10.32
CA LEU A 136 -18.47 3.91 -9.18
C LEU A 136 -19.23 2.81 -8.44
N ALA A 137 -19.83 1.87 -9.18
CA ALA A 137 -20.56 0.73 -8.60
C ALA A 137 -19.64 -0.19 -7.78
N LEU A 138 -18.45 -0.51 -8.29
CA LEU A 138 -17.48 -1.35 -7.58
C LEU A 138 -16.93 -0.68 -6.32
N VAL A 139 -16.69 0.63 -6.37
CA VAL A 139 -16.32 1.42 -5.19
C VAL A 139 -17.44 1.39 -4.15
N GLN A 140 -18.68 1.67 -4.57
CA GLN A 140 -19.84 1.67 -3.67
C GLN A 140 -20.08 0.28 -3.07
N TYR A 141 -19.98 -0.78 -3.87
CA TYR A 141 -20.08 -2.16 -3.42
C TYR A 141 -19.04 -2.47 -2.33
N ALA A 142 -17.76 -2.17 -2.59
CA ALA A 142 -16.70 -2.44 -1.62
C ALA A 142 -16.88 -1.64 -0.32
N MET A 143 -17.18 -0.35 -0.42
CA MET A 143 -17.34 0.54 0.73
C MET A 143 -18.55 0.17 1.60
N THR A 144 -19.69 -0.18 0.98
CA THR A 144 -20.90 -0.60 1.72
C THR A 144 -20.71 -1.94 2.40
N ARG A 145 -20.07 -2.90 1.73
CA ARG A 145 -19.74 -4.20 2.30
C ARG A 145 -18.75 -4.08 3.45
N ALA A 146 -17.73 -3.24 3.31
CA ALA A 146 -16.77 -2.98 4.37
C ALA A 146 -17.44 -2.31 5.57
N ALA A 147 -18.30 -1.31 5.35
CA ALA A 147 -19.08 -0.68 6.41
C ALA A 147 -19.95 -1.70 7.18
N ALA A 148 -20.64 -2.58 6.45
CA ALA A 148 -21.45 -3.64 7.05
C ALA A 148 -20.61 -4.66 7.85
N ALA A 149 -19.34 -4.85 7.49
CA ALA A 149 -18.39 -5.71 8.20
C ALA A 149 -17.64 -4.97 9.34
N GLY A 150 -18.04 -3.75 9.68
CA GLY A 150 -17.49 -2.98 10.81
C GLY A 150 -16.27 -2.12 10.49
N PHE A 151 -15.89 -1.97 9.23
CA PHE A 151 -14.85 -1.03 8.83
C PHE A 151 -15.42 0.39 8.74
N VAL A 152 -14.71 1.39 9.28
CA VAL A 152 -15.13 2.80 9.16
C VAL A 152 -14.73 3.36 7.79
N PRO A 153 -15.69 3.79 6.94
CA PRO A 153 -15.38 4.33 5.61
C PRO A 153 -14.65 5.69 5.67
N HIS A 154 -13.64 5.86 4.85
CA HIS A 154 -12.85 7.08 4.69
C HIS A 154 -12.64 7.39 3.20
N ILE A 155 -12.52 8.67 2.89
CA ILE A 155 -11.98 9.16 1.61
C ILE A 155 -10.68 9.86 1.97
N THR A 156 -9.56 9.40 1.42
CA THR A 156 -8.24 9.87 1.85
C THR A 156 -7.71 10.97 0.95
N PRO A 157 -6.77 11.82 1.43
CA PRO A 157 -5.94 12.61 0.54
C PRO A 157 -5.15 11.71 -0.42
N ASP A 158 -5.09 12.08 -1.70
CA ASP A 158 -4.28 11.40 -2.71
C ASP A 158 -2.79 11.81 -2.67
N ALA A 159 -2.42 12.67 -1.72
CA ALA A 159 -1.05 13.12 -1.49
C ALA A 159 -0.66 12.97 -0.02
N ALA A 160 0.59 12.56 0.23
CA ALA A 160 1.17 12.46 1.56
C ALA A 160 2.60 13.03 1.57
N ARG A 161 3.07 13.43 2.75
CA ARG A 161 4.46 13.84 2.93
C ARG A 161 5.42 12.69 2.60
N SER A 162 6.57 13.01 2.00
CA SER A 162 7.58 12.01 1.63
C SER A 162 8.04 11.19 2.84
N SER A 163 8.20 11.82 4.00
CA SER A 163 8.54 11.13 5.25
C SER A 163 7.49 10.08 5.67
N VAL A 164 6.20 10.34 5.40
CA VAL A 164 5.09 9.43 5.68
C VAL A 164 5.07 8.27 4.71
N VAL A 165 5.27 8.53 3.42
CA VAL A 165 5.39 7.50 2.37
C VAL A 165 6.55 6.56 2.68
N ASP A 166 7.71 7.12 3.05
CA ASP A 166 8.90 6.37 3.42
C ASP A 166 8.67 5.53 4.69
N ALA A 167 7.98 6.09 5.69
CA ALA A 167 7.64 5.39 6.93
C ALA A 167 6.71 4.18 6.70
N CYS A 168 5.88 4.21 5.66
CA CYS A 168 5.01 3.10 5.28
C CYS A 168 5.72 2.01 4.45
N GLY A 169 6.99 2.22 4.07
CA GLY A 169 7.80 1.22 3.36
C GLY A 169 7.91 1.43 1.85
N PHE A 170 7.45 2.57 1.32
CA PHE A 170 7.48 2.89 -0.11
C PHE A 170 8.76 3.64 -0.54
N ARG A 171 9.88 3.32 0.11
CA ARG A 171 11.20 3.88 -0.24
C ARG A 171 11.73 3.25 -1.53
N PRO A 172 12.40 4.02 -2.41
CA PRO A 172 13.17 3.44 -3.51
C PRO A 172 14.25 2.50 -2.94
N ARG A 173 14.35 1.27 -3.46
CA ARG A 173 15.32 0.28 -2.93
C ARG A 173 16.78 0.57 -3.32
N SER A 174 17.03 1.61 -4.12
CA SER A 174 18.37 2.11 -4.42
C SER A 174 18.34 3.63 -4.64
N SER A 175 19.12 4.38 -3.87
CA SER A 175 19.63 5.67 -4.34
C SER A 175 20.71 5.40 -5.39
N ALA A 176 20.92 6.33 -6.30
CA ALA A 176 21.91 6.26 -7.38
C ALA A 176 23.38 6.11 -6.94
N GLU A 177 23.64 5.91 -5.64
CA GLU A 177 24.99 5.85 -5.05
C GLU A 177 25.58 4.43 -5.01
N ASP A 178 24.78 3.37 -5.16
CA ASP A 178 25.26 1.98 -5.02
C ASP A 178 25.62 1.28 -6.35
N GLY A 179 25.67 1.99 -7.48
CA GLY A 179 26.11 1.43 -8.78
C GLY A 179 25.26 0.27 -9.33
N GLY A 180 24.19 -0.12 -8.64
CA GLY A 180 23.16 -1.02 -9.14
C GLY A 180 22.30 -0.33 -10.18
N SER A 181 21.77 -1.08 -11.15
CA SER A 181 20.72 -0.61 -12.05
C SER A 181 19.56 -0.09 -11.21
N GLY A 182 19.46 1.23 -11.05
CA GLY A 182 18.56 1.85 -10.10
C GLY A 182 17.13 1.35 -10.29
N GLU A 183 16.57 0.70 -9.26
CA GLU A 183 15.14 0.43 -9.24
C GLU A 183 14.43 1.77 -9.24
N ALA A 184 13.74 2.04 -10.35
CA ALA A 184 13.03 3.29 -10.52
C ALA A 184 11.90 3.39 -9.48
N SER A 185 11.89 4.50 -8.74
CA SER A 185 10.92 4.81 -7.69
C SER A 185 9.49 4.53 -8.15
N GLN A 186 8.75 3.71 -7.41
CA GLN A 186 7.32 3.48 -7.67
C GLN A 186 6.45 4.70 -7.31
N ILE A 187 7.01 5.70 -6.63
CA ILE A 187 6.30 6.88 -6.12
C ILE A 187 6.55 8.11 -6.99
N TYR A 188 5.47 8.80 -7.37
CA TYR A 188 5.52 10.13 -7.96
C TYR A 188 5.75 11.19 -6.88
N ARG A 189 6.84 11.95 -7.02
CA ARG A 189 7.14 13.10 -6.14
C ARG A 189 6.63 14.38 -6.79
N MET A 190 5.93 15.20 -6.02
CA MET A 190 5.48 16.50 -6.48
C MET A 190 6.62 17.50 -6.38
N THR A 191 6.79 18.34 -7.40
CA THR A 191 7.73 19.46 -7.32
C THR A 191 7.29 20.41 -6.21
N PRO A 192 8.16 20.76 -5.23
CA PRO A 192 7.81 21.70 -4.19
C PRO A 192 7.44 23.05 -4.79
N VAL A 193 6.24 23.55 -4.47
CA VAL A 193 5.89 24.95 -4.72
C VAL A 193 6.35 25.75 -3.52
N ALA A 194 6.99 26.89 -3.75
CA ALA A 194 7.36 27.80 -2.67
C ALA A 194 6.10 28.28 -1.95
N ASP A 195 6.14 28.35 -0.62
CA ASP A 195 5.04 28.92 0.15
C ASP A 195 4.96 30.46 -0.05
N GLU A 196 4.00 31.10 0.62
CA GLU A 196 3.82 32.56 0.55
C GLU A 196 5.05 33.36 0.98
N ARG A 197 6.03 32.72 1.63
CA ARG A 197 7.30 33.32 2.09
C ARG A 197 8.48 33.01 1.17
N GLY A 198 8.25 32.27 0.09
CA GLY A 198 9.29 31.83 -0.84
C GLY A 198 10.07 30.61 -0.36
N GLU A 199 9.62 29.92 0.70
CA GLU A 199 10.32 28.77 1.27
C GLU A 199 9.77 27.46 0.72
N HIS A 200 10.65 26.48 0.49
CA HIS A 200 10.26 25.13 0.10
C HIS A 200 10.15 24.23 1.34
N SER A 201 9.10 23.41 1.41
CA SER A 201 9.00 22.37 2.44
C SER A 201 10.18 21.41 2.33
N ALA A 202 10.91 21.23 3.44
CA ALA A 202 11.95 20.20 3.56
C ALA A 202 11.41 18.76 3.43
N ASP A 203 10.09 18.60 3.53
CA ASP A 203 9.38 17.33 3.36
C ASP A 203 8.34 17.50 2.24
N PRO A 204 8.69 17.21 0.98
CA PRO A 204 7.82 17.41 -0.17
C PRO A 204 6.63 16.44 -0.15
N LEU A 205 5.57 16.80 -0.87
CA LEU A 205 4.43 15.92 -1.08
C LEU A 205 4.73 14.89 -2.19
N CYS A 206 4.14 13.72 -2.04
CA CYS A 206 4.18 12.63 -2.99
C CYS A 206 2.73 12.16 -3.24
N LEU A 207 2.44 11.73 -4.46
CA LEU A 207 1.18 11.05 -4.73
C LEU A 207 1.20 9.65 -4.11
N VAL A 208 0.11 9.26 -3.46
CA VAL A 208 0.05 7.98 -2.73
C VAL A 208 -0.11 6.80 -3.69
N ALA A 209 0.61 5.71 -3.45
CA ALA A 209 0.47 4.46 -4.23
C ALA A 209 -0.68 3.56 -3.76
N THR A 210 -1.29 3.91 -2.63
CA THR A 210 -2.39 3.22 -1.95
C THR A 210 -2.94 4.09 -0.82
N ALA A 211 -4.24 3.98 -0.53
CA ALA A 211 -4.89 4.59 0.63
C ALA A 211 -4.31 4.08 1.97
N GLU A 212 -3.61 2.93 1.98
CA GLU A 212 -2.89 2.43 3.16
C GLU A 212 -1.99 3.50 3.80
N ILE A 213 -1.25 4.26 2.98
CA ILE A 213 -0.28 5.26 3.45
C ILE A 213 -0.97 6.32 4.33
N PRO A 214 -1.98 7.07 3.84
CA PRO A 214 -2.67 8.06 4.67
C PRO A 214 -3.50 7.42 5.80
N LEU A 215 -4.07 6.23 5.62
CA LEU A 215 -4.88 5.57 6.66
C LEU A 215 -4.05 5.16 7.88
N VAL A 216 -2.87 4.55 7.67
CA VAL A 216 -1.97 4.20 8.77
C VAL A 216 -1.41 5.48 9.42
N ALA A 217 -1.00 6.45 8.60
CA ALA A 217 -0.42 7.70 9.08
C ALA A 217 -1.40 8.61 9.82
N MET A 218 -2.71 8.42 9.66
CA MET A 218 -3.73 9.15 10.42
C MET A 218 -3.53 9.03 11.94
N LYS A 219 -2.90 7.95 12.41
CA LYS A 219 -2.62 7.68 13.82
C LYS A 219 -1.16 7.98 14.23
N GLN A 220 -0.40 8.67 13.40
CA GLN A 220 1.00 9.01 13.64
C GLN A 220 1.20 9.71 15.00
N GLN A 221 2.22 9.27 15.75
CA GLN A 221 2.58 9.72 17.11
C GLN A 221 1.49 9.55 18.20
N GLN A 222 0.40 8.81 17.93
CA GLN A 222 -0.64 8.58 18.93
C GLN A 222 -0.32 7.39 19.85
N ILE A 223 -0.83 7.46 21.08
CA ILE A 223 -0.91 6.32 22.00
C ILE A 223 -2.39 5.95 22.12
N LEU A 224 -2.75 4.83 21.49
CA LEU A 224 -4.10 4.31 21.43
C LEU A 224 -4.49 3.62 22.75
N ASP A 225 -5.79 3.62 23.03
CA ASP A 225 -6.36 2.81 24.09
C ASP A 225 -6.47 1.35 23.60
N GLY A 226 -6.08 0.39 24.43
CA GLY A 226 -6.20 -1.03 24.09
C GLY A 226 -7.66 -1.44 23.84
N SER A 227 -8.60 -0.76 24.49
CA SER A 227 -10.04 -1.00 24.31
C SER A 227 -10.58 -0.59 22.93
N SER A 228 -9.87 0.27 22.19
CA SER A 228 -10.27 0.67 20.83
C SER A 228 -9.79 -0.30 19.74
N LEU A 229 -8.90 -1.24 20.08
CA LEU A 229 -8.34 -2.20 19.12
C LEU A 229 -9.18 -3.48 19.01
N PRO A 230 -9.31 -4.05 17.79
CA PRO A 230 -8.75 -3.58 16.54
C PRO A 230 -9.51 -2.38 15.95
N GLU A 231 -8.78 -1.34 15.51
CA GLU A 231 -9.38 -0.24 14.73
C GLU A 231 -9.32 -0.60 13.24
N SER A 232 -10.48 -0.76 12.61
CA SER A 232 -10.62 -1.18 11.21
C SER A 232 -11.24 -0.08 10.35
N VAL A 233 -10.58 0.28 9.26
CA VAL A 233 -11.03 1.34 8.35
C VAL A 233 -10.98 0.87 6.90
N ALA A 234 -11.87 1.42 6.06
CA ALA A 234 -11.88 1.22 4.62
C ALA A 234 -11.70 2.57 3.92
N GLY A 235 -10.64 2.76 3.13
CA GLY A 235 -10.34 4.03 2.47
C GLY A 235 -10.41 3.94 0.95
N LEU A 236 -11.08 4.93 0.35
CA LEU A 236 -11.05 5.19 -1.08
C LEU A 236 -9.93 6.19 -1.42
N SER A 237 -9.10 5.86 -2.41
CA SER A 237 -8.14 6.81 -3.01
C SER A 237 -7.92 6.51 -4.50
N HIS A 238 -7.38 7.50 -5.21
CA HIS A 238 -6.65 7.23 -6.43
C HIS A 238 -5.23 6.82 -6.06
N CYS A 239 -4.73 5.79 -6.72
CA CYS A 239 -3.41 5.19 -6.48
C CYS A 239 -2.51 5.51 -7.66
N PHE A 240 -1.35 6.09 -7.38
CA PHE A 240 -0.38 6.50 -8.39
C PHE A 240 0.89 5.65 -8.29
N ARG A 241 1.23 4.94 -9.36
CA ARG A 241 2.43 4.08 -9.44
C ARG A 241 3.21 4.38 -10.70
N ALA A 242 4.52 4.65 -10.55
CA ALA A 242 5.37 4.95 -11.69
C ALA A 242 5.57 3.74 -12.63
N GLU A 243 5.27 2.52 -12.17
CA GLU A 243 5.30 1.27 -12.96
C GLU A 243 6.59 1.12 -13.77
N ALA A 244 7.69 1.63 -13.20
CA ALA A 244 8.96 1.71 -13.87
C ALA A 244 9.61 0.32 -13.90
N GLY A 245 10.12 -0.07 -15.07
CA GLY A 245 10.65 -1.42 -15.32
C GLY A 245 9.61 -2.42 -15.84
N ALA A 246 8.30 -2.15 -15.74
CA ALA A 246 7.29 -3.04 -16.31
C ALA A 246 7.32 -3.00 -17.85
N ARG A 247 7.61 -4.12 -18.50
CA ARG A 247 7.53 -4.33 -19.95
C ARG A 247 6.73 -5.60 -20.23
N GLY A 248 5.97 -5.64 -21.33
CA GLY A 248 5.32 -6.86 -21.80
C GLY A 248 3.79 -6.86 -21.70
N ARG A 249 3.21 -8.08 -21.68
CA ARG A 249 1.77 -8.34 -21.94
C ARG A 249 0.81 -7.67 -20.95
N ASP A 250 1.24 -7.48 -19.70
CA ASP A 250 0.43 -6.83 -18.65
C ASP A 250 0.20 -5.34 -18.88
N THR A 251 0.96 -4.72 -19.80
CA THR A 251 0.90 -3.29 -20.07
C THR A 251 -0.14 -2.91 -21.14
N ARG A 252 -0.75 -3.91 -21.78
CA ARG A 252 -1.88 -3.71 -22.71
C ARG A 252 -3.19 -3.68 -21.93
N GLY A 253 -4.03 -2.69 -22.21
CA GLY A 253 -5.32 -2.51 -21.55
C GLY A 253 -5.22 -1.79 -20.21
N ILE A 254 -6.10 -2.16 -19.28
CA ILE A 254 -6.32 -1.45 -18.00
C ILE A 254 -5.76 -2.22 -16.80
N TYR A 255 -5.06 -3.33 -17.01
CA TYR A 255 -4.61 -4.20 -15.92
C TYR A 255 -3.44 -3.59 -15.11
N ARG A 256 -2.55 -2.85 -15.77
CA ARG A 256 -1.39 -2.17 -15.16
C ARG A 256 -1.33 -0.72 -15.63
N LEU A 257 -1.72 0.20 -14.75
CA LEU A 257 -1.91 1.62 -15.03
C LEU A 257 -1.07 2.49 -14.10
N HIS A 258 -0.77 3.72 -14.52
CA HIS A 258 -0.11 4.70 -13.64
C HIS A 258 -1.04 5.27 -12.58
N GLN A 259 -2.34 5.32 -12.88
CA GLN A 259 -3.38 5.79 -11.98
C GLN A 259 -4.54 4.80 -11.99
N PHE A 260 -5.03 4.44 -10.80
CA PHE A 260 -6.22 3.60 -10.65
C PHE A 260 -6.93 3.83 -9.32
N THR A 261 -8.23 3.58 -9.29
CA THR A 261 -9.04 3.70 -8.08
C THR A 261 -8.97 2.41 -7.26
N LYS A 262 -8.79 2.55 -5.94
CA LYS A 262 -8.74 1.42 -5.01
C LYS A 262 -9.52 1.71 -3.73
N VAL A 263 -10.20 0.68 -3.22
CA VAL A 263 -10.70 0.64 -1.84
C VAL A 263 -9.77 -0.27 -1.04
N GLU A 264 -9.06 0.32 -0.08
CA GLU A 264 -8.12 -0.35 0.80
C GLU A 264 -8.74 -0.55 2.19
N LEU A 265 -8.47 -1.67 2.82
CA LEU A 265 -8.77 -1.97 4.21
C LEU A 265 -7.48 -1.83 5.02
N VAL A 266 -7.55 -1.15 6.16
CA VAL A 266 -6.46 -1.07 7.12
C VAL A 266 -6.97 -1.45 8.50
N THR A 267 -6.21 -2.26 9.21
CA THR A 267 -6.48 -2.62 10.60
C THR A 267 -5.27 -2.32 11.46
N LEU A 268 -5.46 -1.54 12.53
CA LEU A 268 -4.50 -1.44 13.62
C LEU A 268 -4.91 -2.44 14.70
N SER A 269 -4.00 -3.36 15.02
CA SER A 269 -4.25 -4.46 15.94
C SER A 269 -3.29 -4.44 17.13
N HIS A 270 -3.73 -5.00 18.26
CA HIS A 270 -2.79 -5.41 19.29
C HIS A 270 -1.83 -6.49 18.73
N PRO A 271 -0.54 -6.49 19.11
CA PRO A 271 0.44 -7.45 18.59
C PRO A 271 0.04 -8.92 18.73
N THR A 272 -0.66 -9.27 19.81
CA THR A 272 -1.10 -10.66 20.08
C THR A 272 -2.23 -11.16 19.17
N HIS A 273 -2.85 -10.28 18.39
CA HIS A 273 -4.02 -10.62 17.57
C HIS A 273 -3.79 -10.43 16.06
N SER A 274 -2.62 -9.92 15.64
CA SER A 274 -2.41 -9.53 14.23
C SER A 274 -2.61 -10.68 13.24
N ASP A 275 -2.21 -11.91 13.59
CA ASP A 275 -2.34 -13.04 12.67
C ASP A 275 -3.80 -13.45 12.49
N THR A 276 -4.60 -13.30 13.55
CA THR A 276 -6.06 -13.51 13.48
C THR A 276 -6.72 -12.43 12.64
N GLU A 277 -6.29 -11.16 12.79
CA GLU A 277 -6.78 -10.06 11.95
C GLU A 277 -6.42 -10.23 10.48
N LEU A 278 -5.25 -10.80 10.16
CA LEU A 278 -4.88 -11.10 8.77
C LEU A 278 -5.84 -12.12 8.16
N GLN A 279 -6.19 -13.18 8.89
CA GLN A 279 -7.18 -14.15 8.43
C GLN A 279 -8.57 -13.54 8.27
N ARG A 280 -8.98 -12.66 9.19
CA ARG A 280 -10.25 -11.92 9.08
C ARG A 280 -10.31 -11.06 7.82
N LEU A 281 -9.22 -10.34 7.49
CA LEU A 281 -9.12 -9.57 6.25
C LEU A 281 -9.21 -10.46 5.01
N LEU A 282 -8.53 -11.61 5.02
CA LEU A 282 -8.53 -12.56 3.93
C LEU A 282 -9.91 -13.19 3.70
N ASP A 283 -10.61 -13.57 4.78
CA ASP A 283 -11.98 -14.08 4.70
C ASP A 283 -12.95 -13.03 4.16
N PHE A 284 -12.80 -11.77 4.59
CA PHE A 284 -13.59 -10.67 4.03
C PHE A 284 -13.34 -10.48 2.53
N GLN A 285 -12.08 -10.43 2.08
CA GLN A 285 -11.74 -10.32 0.66
C GLN A 285 -12.30 -11.48 -0.16
N THR A 286 -12.10 -12.72 0.30
CA THR A 286 -12.61 -13.90 -0.42
C THR A 286 -14.13 -13.91 -0.48
N SER A 287 -14.84 -13.41 0.54
CA SER A 287 -16.29 -13.24 0.50
C SER A 287 -16.73 -12.22 -0.55
N LEU A 288 -16.03 -11.09 -0.70
CA LEU A 288 -16.35 -10.07 -1.70
C LEU A 288 -16.28 -10.64 -3.12
N TYR A 289 -15.25 -11.42 -3.42
CA TYR A 289 -15.03 -11.97 -4.76
C TYR A 289 -15.91 -13.18 -5.06
N ALA A 290 -16.22 -13.99 -4.04
CA ALA A 290 -17.17 -15.09 -4.15
C ALA A 290 -18.59 -14.57 -4.48
N ASP A 291 -19.00 -13.49 -3.84
CA ASP A 291 -20.31 -12.87 -4.08
C ASP A 291 -20.42 -12.25 -5.47
N LEU A 292 -19.30 -11.76 -6.03
CA LEU A 292 -19.21 -11.35 -7.43
C LEU A 292 -19.14 -12.55 -8.40
N GLY A 293 -19.20 -13.78 -7.90
CA GLY A 293 -19.20 -15.00 -8.70
C GLY A 293 -17.87 -15.33 -9.39
N LEU A 294 -16.76 -14.77 -8.93
CA LEU A 294 -15.43 -14.96 -9.54
C LEU A 294 -14.80 -16.29 -9.12
N THR A 295 -14.13 -16.96 -10.06
CA THR A 295 -13.22 -18.07 -9.77
C THR A 295 -11.84 -17.51 -9.42
N PHE A 296 -11.34 -17.81 -8.23
CA PHE A 296 -10.08 -17.27 -7.73
C PHE A 296 -9.27 -18.30 -6.92
N ARG A 297 -7.97 -18.02 -6.75
CA ARG A 297 -7.09 -18.74 -5.83
C ARG A 297 -6.40 -17.77 -4.89
N VAL A 298 -6.10 -18.24 -3.68
CA VAL A 298 -5.32 -17.51 -2.69
C VAL A 298 -3.93 -18.11 -2.63
N LEU A 299 -2.93 -17.26 -2.78
CA LEU A 299 -1.51 -17.59 -2.73
C LEU A 299 -0.90 -17.01 -1.47
N GLN A 300 -0.16 -17.83 -0.72
CA GLN A 300 0.79 -17.31 0.25
C GLN A 300 2.08 -16.94 -0.50
N MET A 301 2.46 -15.67 -0.39
CA MET A 301 3.56 -15.13 -1.18
C MET A 301 4.92 -15.46 -0.55
N PRO A 302 5.94 -15.75 -1.37
CA PRO A 302 7.26 -16.11 -0.90
C PRO A 302 8.09 -14.88 -0.52
N SER A 303 9.23 -15.10 0.13
CA SER A 303 10.06 -14.06 0.74
C SER A 303 10.49 -12.92 -0.20
N HIS A 304 10.73 -13.20 -1.50
CA HIS A 304 11.13 -12.14 -2.44
C HIS A 304 9.96 -11.24 -2.89
N GLU A 305 8.72 -11.67 -2.67
CA GLU A 305 7.49 -11.00 -3.14
C GLU A 305 6.70 -10.28 -2.02
N LEU A 306 7.26 -10.20 -0.80
CA LEU A 306 6.61 -9.56 0.35
C LEU A 306 6.60 -8.03 0.26
N GLY A 307 7.64 -7.44 -0.35
CA GLY A 307 7.91 -6.00 -0.18
C GLY A 307 8.56 -5.68 1.18
N ALA A 308 8.92 -4.41 1.39
CA ALA A 308 9.75 -4.03 2.52
C ALA A 308 9.01 -4.06 3.87
N SER A 309 7.70 -3.81 3.89
CA SER A 309 6.92 -3.69 5.13
C SER A 309 6.27 -5.00 5.58
N ALA A 310 5.99 -5.92 4.68
CA ALA A 310 5.20 -7.11 5.00
C ALA A 310 6.04 -8.18 5.72
N TYR A 311 5.50 -8.68 6.83
CA TYR A 311 5.97 -9.85 7.55
C TYR A 311 5.40 -11.15 6.95
N GLN A 312 4.15 -11.09 6.50
CA GLN A 312 3.45 -12.15 5.79
C GLN A 312 2.47 -11.51 4.81
N LYS A 313 2.34 -12.11 3.61
CA LYS A 313 1.51 -11.59 2.53
C LYS A 313 0.74 -12.72 1.84
N TYR A 314 -0.51 -12.46 1.53
CA TYR A 314 -1.36 -13.30 0.69
C TYR A 314 -1.83 -12.51 -0.52
N ASP A 315 -1.77 -13.09 -1.70
CA ASP A 315 -2.35 -12.53 -2.92
C ASP A 315 -3.56 -13.36 -3.35
N ILE A 316 -4.58 -12.68 -3.88
CA ILE A 316 -5.75 -13.32 -4.47
C ILE A 316 -5.73 -13.07 -5.96
N GLU A 317 -5.70 -14.15 -6.73
CA GLU A 317 -5.70 -14.10 -8.18
C GLU A 317 -7.03 -14.62 -8.72
N ALA A 318 -7.68 -13.83 -9.57
CA ALA A 318 -8.84 -14.28 -10.32
C ALA A 318 -8.41 -14.94 -11.63
N TRP A 319 -9.16 -15.96 -12.06
CA TRP A 319 -8.99 -16.53 -13.38
C TRP A 319 -9.54 -15.56 -14.43
N MET A 320 -8.74 -15.25 -15.45
CA MET A 320 -9.09 -14.32 -16.53
C MET A 320 -9.15 -15.09 -17.85
N PRO A 321 -10.33 -15.52 -18.33
CA PRO A 321 -10.44 -16.48 -19.42
C PRO A 321 -9.98 -15.95 -20.78
N GLY A 322 -10.12 -14.64 -21.05
CA GLY A 322 -9.61 -14.02 -22.27
C GLY A 322 -8.07 -13.99 -22.29
N ARG A 323 -7.47 -13.73 -21.12
CA ARG A 323 -6.00 -13.79 -20.94
C ARG A 323 -5.46 -15.21 -20.80
N LYS A 324 -6.30 -16.18 -20.44
CA LYS A 324 -5.96 -17.59 -20.19
C LYS A 324 -4.92 -17.77 -19.08
N GLN A 325 -4.98 -16.93 -18.06
CA GLN A 325 -4.07 -16.96 -16.93
C GLN A 325 -4.76 -16.41 -15.67
N TRP A 326 -4.18 -16.73 -14.52
CA TRP A 326 -4.50 -16.06 -13.26
C TRP A 326 -3.96 -14.62 -13.28
N GLY A 327 -4.66 -13.72 -12.62
CA GLY A 327 -4.21 -12.35 -12.40
C GLY A 327 -4.59 -11.86 -11.01
N GLU A 328 -3.60 -11.35 -10.27
CA GLU A 328 -3.75 -10.72 -8.96
C GLU A 328 -4.79 -9.59 -9.00
N ILE A 329 -5.88 -9.75 -8.25
CA ILE A 329 -6.91 -8.73 -8.04
C ILE A 329 -6.82 -8.09 -6.65
N SER A 330 -6.05 -8.70 -5.75
CA SER A 330 -5.97 -8.30 -4.35
C SER A 330 -4.73 -8.81 -3.64
N SER A 331 -4.36 -8.13 -2.58
CA SER A 331 -3.31 -8.53 -1.65
C SER A 331 -3.72 -8.21 -0.21
N ALA A 332 -3.25 -8.98 0.77
CA ALA A 332 -3.36 -8.70 2.19
C ALA A 332 -2.04 -8.98 2.91
N SER A 333 -1.63 -8.08 3.79
CA SER A 333 -0.36 -8.17 4.50
C SER A 333 -0.53 -7.89 5.99
N ASN A 334 0.20 -8.66 6.81
CA ASN A 334 0.55 -8.27 8.18
C ASN A 334 1.92 -7.59 8.12
N CYS A 335 2.01 -6.34 8.59
CA CYS A 335 3.24 -5.55 8.60
C CYS A 335 3.89 -5.47 9.97
N THR A 336 3.37 -6.22 10.96
CA THR A 336 3.78 -6.18 12.38
C THR A 336 3.99 -4.73 12.83
N ASP A 337 5.05 -4.42 13.58
CA ASP A 337 5.33 -3.07 14.04
C ASP A 337 6.10 -2.21 13.02
N TYR A 338 6.37 -2.69 11.80
CA TYR A 338 7.27 -2.02 10.85
C TYR A 338 6.87 -0.56 10.60
N GLN A 339 5.60 -0.33 10.29
CA GLN A 339 5.05 1.00 10.01
C GLN A 339 4.78 1.77 11.30
N ALA A 340 4.21 1.10 12.31
CA ALA A 340 3.89 1.70 13.60
C ALA A 340 5.14 2.26 14.30
N ARG A 341 6.27 1.55 14.24
CA ARG A 341 7.57 1.98 14.78
C ARG A 341 8.10 3.23 14.10
N ARG A 342 7.94 3.33 12.77
CA ARG A 342 8.37 4.49 11.97
C ARG A 342 7.46 5.69 12.15
N LEU A 343 6.17 5.46 12.37
CA LEU A 343 5.15 6.51 12.59
C LEU A 343 4.92 6.83 14.07
N GLY A 344 5.53 6.09 15.00
CA GLY A 344 5.39 6.30 16.45
C GLY A 344 4.05 5.88 17.05
N ILE A 345 3.30 5.00 16.38
CA ILE A 345 1.94 4.56 16.76
C ILE A 345 2.04 3.47 17.82
N ARG A 346 1.52 3.75 19.02
CA ARG A 346 1.64 2.85 20.17
C ARG A 346 0.28 2.54 20.77
N VAL A 347 0.18 1.46 21.53
CA VAL A 347 -0.96 1.14 22.40
C VAL A 347 -0.48 1.06 23.85
N ARG A 348 -1.33 1.50 24.78
CA ARG A 348 -1.04 1.39 26.20
C ARG A 348 -1.01 -0.08 26.63
N GLY A 349 0.14 -0.54 27.13
CA GLY A 349 0.30 -1.86 27.74
C GLY A 349 0.36 -1.80 29.27
N GLU A 350 0.50 -2.98 29.90
CA GLU A 350 0.70 -3.11 31.35
C GLU A 350 2.11 -2.66 31.75
N GLY A 351 2.30 -1.35 31.93
CA GLY A 351 3.53 -0.73 32.42
C GLY A 351 4.38 -0.05 31.33
N GLN A 352 4.42 -0.59 30.11
CA GLN A 352 5.09 0.06 28.97
C GLN A 352 4.18 0.08 27.73
N HIS A 353 4.24 1.18 26.98
CA HIS A 353 3.57 1.27 25.69
C HIS A 353 4.28 0.37 24.67
N VAL A 354 3.51 -0.42 23.92
CA VAL A 354 4.01 -1.26 22.84
C VAL A 354 3.58 -0.70 21.50
N PHE A 355 4.31 -0.99 20.42
CA PHE A 355 3.86 -0.62 19.09
C PHE A 355 2.68 -1.50 18.68
N VAL A 356 1.69 -0.91 18.01
CA VAL A 356 0.61 -1.69 17.39
C VAL A 356 1.15 -2.47 16.20
N HIS A 357 0.43 -3.52 15.80
CA HIS A 357 0.64 -4.12 14.50
C HIS A 357 -0.27 -3.47 13.46
N THR A 358 0.25 -3.24 12.26
CA THR A 358 -0.54 -2.72 11.13
C THR A 358 -0.80 -3.82 10.11
N LEU A 359 -2.02 -3.85 9.60
CA LEU A 359 -2.43 -4.76 8.54
C LEU A 359 -3.12 -3.97 7.44
N ASN A 360 -2.93 -4.42 6.21
CA ASN A 360 -3.59 -3.86 5.04
C ASN A 360 -4.15 -4.97 4.16
N ALA A 361 -5.21 -4.66 3.42
CA ALA A 361 -5.81 -5.57 2.46
C ALA A 361 -6.55 -4.79 1.39
N THR A 362 -6.43 -5.17 0.13
CA THR A 362 -7.22 -4.56 -0.95
C THR A 362 -8.64 -5.11 -0.94
N ALA A 363 -9.65 -4.27 -0.75
CA ALA A 363 -11.03 -4.71 -0.98
C ALA A 363 -11.29 -4.81 -2.47
N VAL A 364 -10.98 -3.74 -3.21
CA VAL A 364 -11.15 -3.67 -4.67
C VAL A 364 -10.07 -2.78 -5.27
N ALA A 365 -9.28 -3.32 -6.20
CA ALA A 365 -8.54 -2.53 -7.19
C ALA A 365 -9.36 -2.48 -8.48
N VAL A 366 -10.00 -1.34 -8.76
CA VAL A 366 -11.10 -1.25 -9.75
C VAL A 366 -10.70 -1.80 -11.12
N PRO A 367 -9.56 -1.40 -11.73
CA PRO A 367 -9.28 -1.88 -13.09
C PRO A 367 -9.05 -3.38 -13.16
N ARG A 368 -8.36 -3.98 -12.18
CA ARG A 368 -8.08 -5.42 -12.19
C ARG A 368 -9.34 -6.25 -11.93
N LEU A 369 -10.19 -5.78 -11.02
CA LEU A 369 -11.47 -6.42 -10.77
C LEU A 369 -12.40 -6.29 -11.99
N ALA A 370 -12.43 -5.12 -12.63
CA ALA A 370 -13.18 -4.90 -13.87
C ALA A 370 -12.70 -5.85 -14.97
N VAL A 371 -11.39 -6.07 -15.14
CA VAL A 371 -10.86 -7.08 -16.08
C VAL A 371 -11.41 -8.46 -15.76
N ALA A 372 -11.35 -8.89 -14.50
CA ALA A 372 -11.86 -10.21 -14.09
C ALA A 372 -13.37 -10.36 -14.37
N LEU A 373 -14.17 -9.34 -14.09
CA LEU A 373 -15.61 -9.33 -14.36
C LEU A 373 -15.91 -9.32 -15.86
N LEU A 374 -15.29 -8.44 -16.63
CA LEU A 374 -15.52 -8.31 -18.07
C LEU A 374 -15.18 -9.60 -18.80
N GLU A 375 -14.05 -10.24 -18.47
CA GLU A 375 -13.66 -11.47 -19.13
C GLU A 375 -14.53 -12.67 -18.69
N SER A 376 -14.92 -12.74 -17.41
CA SER A 376 -15.67 -13.88 -16.87
C SER A 376 -17.15 -13.87 -17.26
N PHE A 377 -17.75 -12.68 -17.39
CA PHE A 377 -19.19 -12.52 -17.62
C PHE A 377 -19.54 -12.04 -19.04
N GLN A 378 -18.62 -12.20 -20.00
CA GLN A 378 -18.90 -11.95 -21.41
C GLN A 378 -19.88 -12.98 -22.00
N ARG A 379 -20.73 -12.52 -22.90
CA ARG A 379 -21.72 -13.32 -23.62
C ARG A 379 -21.33 -13.53 -25.08
N PRO A 380 -21.81 -14.60 -25.75
CA PRO A 380 -21.57 -14.82 -27.18
C PRO A 380 -22.06 -13.69 -28.10
N ASP A 381 -23.09 -12.95 -27.68
CA ASP A 381 -23.61 -11.77 -28.39
C ASP A 381 -22.72 -10.52 -28.24
N GLY A 382 -21.66 -10.60 -27.44
CA GLY A 382 -20.71 -9.53 -27.23
C GLY A 382 -21.04 -8.56 -26.10
N HIS A 383 -22.15 -8.76 -25.39
CA HIS A 383 -22.45 -8.04 -24.16
C HIS A 383 -21.71 -8.64 -22.95
N VAL A 384 -21.64 -7.88 -21.86
CA VAL A 384 -21.14 -8.38 -20.56
C VAL A 384 -22.25 -8.18 -19.54
N VAL A 385 -22.55 -9.21 -18.76
CA VAL A 385 -23.47 -9.10 -17.62
C VAL A 385 -22.67 -8.71 -16.38
N ILE A 386 -23.07 -7.64 -15.70
CA ILE A 386 -22.44 -7.25 -14.44
C ILE A 386 -23.23 -7.91 -13.29
N PRO A 387 -22.56 -8.66 -12.39
CA PRO A 387 -23.19 -9.29 -11.23
C PRO A 387 -23.88 -8.31 -10.27
#